data_AF-A0A6A0AIK7-F1
#
_entry.id   AF-A0A6A0AIK7-F1
#
_cell.length_a   1.000
_cell.length_b   1.000
_cell.length_c   1.000
_cell.angle_alpha   90.00
_cell.angle_beta   90.00
_cell.angle_gamma   90.00
#
_symmetry.space_group_name_H-M   'P 1'
#
loop_
_entity.id
_entity.type
_entity.pdbx_description
1 polymer ?
#
loop_
_entity_poly.entity_id
_entity_poly.type
_entity_poly.pdbx_seq_one_letter_code
_entity_poly.pdbx_strand_id
1 'polypeptide(L)'
;MATPTKASHGTASVSAVPPPPGVRANPGPFGLLCFGMTTCMLMFTTTKWSPGGFLPVVVTYAAFFGGFGQLVAGILELIRGATFAGTAFSCYGCFWLGWFLWKLLEIQKTVAS
;
A
#
# COMPACT_ATOMS: atom_id res chain seq x y z
N MET A 1 -28.37 7.49 44.32
CA MET A 1 -28.05 8.77 43.64
C MET A 1 -26.59 8.67 43.19
N ALA A 2 -26.31 9.06 41.95
CA ALA A 2 -25.38 8.41 41.02
C ALA A 2 -23.86 8.57 41.25
N THR A 3 -23.07 7.67 40.67
CA THR A 3 -22.16 8.06 39.57
C THR A 3 -21.93 6.89 38.59
N PRO A 4 -22.23 7.02 37.29
CA PRO A 4 -21.87 6.01 36.30
C PRO A 4 -20.38 6.15 35.94
N THR A 5 -19.64 5.04 36.02
CA THR A 5 -18.25 4.96 35.56
C THR A 5 -18.19 5.26 34.07
N LYS A 6 -17.55 6.38 33.71
CA LYS A 6 -17.34 6.80 32.32
C LYS A 6 -16.50 5.73 31.61
N ALA A 7 -17.13 4.94 30.73
CA ALA A 7 -16.42 4.04 29.84
C ALA A 7 -15.47 4.88 28.96
N SER A 8 -14.16 4.74 29.20
CA SER A 8 -13.12 5.29 28.35
C SER A 8 -13.33 4.74 26.94
N HIS A 9 -13.78 5.59 26.03
CA HIS A 9 -13.74 5.31 24.60
C HIS A 9 -12.27 5.15 24.22
N GLY A 10 -11.79 3.92 24.23
CA GLY A 10 -10.47 3.56 23.73
C GLY A 10 -10.43 3.91 22.25
N THR A 11 -9.91 5.08 21.93
CA THR A 11 -9.38 5.35 20.59
C THR A 11 -8.27 4.32 20.38
N ALA A 12 -8.57 3.23 19.69
CA ALA A 12 -7.57 2.25 19.30
C ALA A 12 -6.46 3.00 18.55
N SER A 13 -5.36 3.26 19.24
CA SER A 13 -4.22 3.97 18.66
C SER A 13 -3.66 3.04 17.59
N VAL A 14 -3.80 3.44 16.33
CA VAL A 14 -3.31 2.70 15.14
C VAL A 14 -1.79 2.43 15.23
N SER A 15 -1.08 3.03 16.19
CA SER A 15 0.32 2.73 16.49
C SER A 15 0.41 1.65 17.57
N ALA A 16 0.41 0.38 17.17
CA ALA A 16 0.66 -0.76 18.06
C ALA A 16 2.12 -0.83 18.56
N VAL A 17 3.04 -0.06 17.96
CA VAL A 17 4.45 0.03 18.37
C VAL A 17 4.77 1.48 18.76
N PRO A 18 5.27 1.72 19.99
CA PRO A 18 5.81 3.03 20.38
C PRO A 18 7.00 3.39 19.50
N PRO A 19 7.06 4.60 18.92
CA PRO A 19 8.18 5.00 18.09
C PRO A 19 9.49 4.99 18.89
N PRO A 20 10.62 4.49 18.33
CA PRO A 20 11.93 4.64 18.94
C PRO A 20 12.25 6.12 19.24
N PRO A 21 13.05 6.43 20.27
CA PRO A 21 13.52 7.79 20.51
C PRO A 21 14.20 8.35 19.24
N GLY A 22 13.59 9.35 18.61
CA GLY A 22 14.10 10.01 17.39
C GLY A 22 13.35 9.71 16.09
N VAL A 23 12.53 8.66 16.01
CA VAL A 23 11.73 8.35 14.80
C VAL A 23 10.32 8.92 14.95
N ARG A 24 10.02 10.05 14.29
CA ARG A 24 8.78 10.81 14.52
C ARG A 24 7.61 10.48 13.57
N ALA A 25 7.85 9.85 12.43
CA ALA A 25 6.82 9.60 11.41
C ALA A 25 6.34 8.15 11.39
N ASN A 26 5.04 7.95 11.12
CA ASN A 26 4.42 6.64 10.92
C ASN A 26 4.25 6.38 9.41
N PRO A 27 5.02 5.46 8.80
CA PRO A 27 4.90 5.14 7.38
C PRO A 27 3.68 4.25 7.06
N GLY A 28 3.01 3.69 8.07
CA GLY A 28 1.89 2.76 7.89
C GLY A 28 0.74 3.28 7.03
N PRO A 29 0.21 4.49 7.27
CA PRO A 29 -0.82 5.08 6.41
C PRO A 29 -0.39 5.21 4.94
N PHE A 30 0.88 5.53 4.68
CA PHE A 30 1.42 5.61 3.33
C PHE A 30 1.42 4.23 2.65
N GLY A 31 1.92 3.20 3.35
CA GLY A 31 1.89 1.82 2.84
C GLY A 31 0.47 1.32 2.51
N LEU A 32 -0.52 1.66 3.34
CA LEU A 32 -1.93 1.32 3.11
C LEU A 32 -2.53 2.08 1.91
N LEU A 33 -2.21 3.36 1.73
CA LEU A 33 -2.67 4.13 0.57
C LEU A 33 -2.04 3.62 -0.73
N CYS A 34 -0.74 3.28 -0.72
CA CYS A 34 -0.06 2.64 -1.85
C CYS A 34 -0.80 1.38 -2.31
N PHE A 35 -1.13 0.49 -1.36
CA PHE A 35 -1.87 -0.73 -1.65
C PHE A 35 -3.31 -0.45 -2.13
N GLY A 36 -4.05 0.32 -1.33
CA GLY A 36 -5.49 0.52 -1.51
C GLY A 36 -5.81 1.25 -2.82
N MET A 37 -5.07 2.32 -3.14
CA MET A 37 -5.30 3.07 -4.38
C MET A 37 -4.95 2.26 -5.62
N THR A 38 -3.79 1.57 -5.62
CA THR A 38 -3.38 0.75 -6.77
C THR A 38 -4.38 -0.38 -7.01
N THR A 39 -4.88 -1.00 -5.93
CA THR A 39 -5.94 -2.01 -6.00
C THR A 39 -7.26 -1.43 -6.50
N CYS A 40 -7.67 -0.26 -6.01
CA CYS A 40 -8.88 0.42 -6.45
C CYS A 40 -8.85 0.72 -7.95
N MET A 41 -7.73 1.25 -8.45
CA MET A 41 -7.54 1.53 -9.88
C MET A 41 -7.56 0.25 -10.72
N LEU A 42 -6.94 -0.83 -10.22
CA LEU A 42 -7.03 -2.14 -10.86
C LEU A 42 -8.49 -2.62 -10.93
N MET A 43 -9.27 -2.45 -9.85
CA MET A 43 -10.68 -2.84 -9.84
C MET A 43 -11.52 -2.03 -10.84
N PHE A 44 -11.21 -0.76 -11.11
CA PHE A 44 -11.88 -0.02 -12.19
C PHE A 44 -11.66 -0.63 -13.57
N THR A 45 -10.47 -1.19 -13.82
CA THR A 45 -10.23 -1.94 -15.06
C THR A 45 -10.94 -3.29 -15.06
N THR A 46 -10.90 -4.03 -13.95
CA THR A 46 -11.53 -5.36 -13.82
C THR A 46 -13.06 -5.29 -13.96
N THR A 47 -13.68 -4.27 -13.39
CA THR A 47 -15.14 -4.05 -13.43
C THR A 47 -15.60 -3.29 -14.67
N LYS A 48 -14.68 -2.88 -15.56
CA LYS A 48 -14.95 -2.04 -16.73
C LYS A 48 -15.65 -0.71 -16.40
N TRP A 49 -15.38 -0.18 -15.21
CA TRP A 49 -15.90 1.11 -14.76
C TRP A 49 -15.20 2.28 -15.47
N SER A 50 -13.92 2.13 -15.81
CA SER A 50 -13.15 3.14 -16.54
C SER A 50 -13.30 3.00 -18.06
N PRO A 51 -13.18 4.11 -18.83
CA PRO A 51 -13.03 4.05 -20.28
C PRO A 51 -11.86 3.14 -20.72
N GLY A 52 -11.92 2.67 -21.97
CA GLY A 52 -10.81 1.97 -22.59
C GLY A 52 -9.52 2.79 -22.52
N GLY A 53 -8.39 2.15 -22.21
CA GLY A 53 -7.09 2.83 -22.10
C GLY A 53 -6.70 3.28 -20.69
N PHE A 54 -7.43 2.90 -19.64
CA PHE A 54 -7.03 3.19 -18.25
C PHE A 54 -5.93 2.24 -17.72
N LEU A 55 -5.77 1.06 -18.32
CA LEU A 55 -4.79 0.05 -17.89
C LEU A 55 -3.34 0.56 -17.80
N PRO A 56 -2.80 1.33 -18.77
CA PRO A 56 -1.46 1.93 -18.65
C PRO A 56 -1.27 2.77 -17.40
N VAL A 57 -2.31 3.50 -16.96
CA VAL A 57 -2.27 4.29 -15.73
C VAL A 57 -2.10 3.37 -14.52
N VAL A 58 -2.85 2.27 -14.46
CA VAL A 58 -2.72 1.26 -13.39
C VAL A 58 -1.32 0.65 -13.37
N VAL A 59 -0.76 0.35 -14.55
CA VAL A 59 0.61 -0.19 -14.69
C VAL A 59 1.65 0.78 -14.15
N THR A 60 1.53 2.10 -14.40
CA THR A 60 2.43 3.10 -13.80
C THR A 60 2.28 3.22 -12.28
N TYR A 61 1.04 3.14 -11.77
CA TYR A 61 0.77 3.14 -10.33
C TYR A 61 1.35 1.90 -9.64
N ALA A 62 1.26 0.74 -10.28
CA ALA A 62 1.88 -0.49 -9.81
C ALA A 62 3.41 -0.37 -9.71
N ALA A 63 4.07 0.32 -10.65
CA ALA A 63 5.52 0.53 -10.57
C ALA A 63 5.92 1.45 -9.40
N PHE A 64 5.34 2.65 -9.33
CA PHE A 64 5.87 3.71 -8.47
C PHE A 64 5.14 3.82 -7.13
N PHE A 65 3.82 3.62 -7.09
CA PHE A 65 3.02 3.85 -5.89
C PHE A 65 2.80 2.54 -5.12
N GLY A 66 2.05 1.60 -5.70
CA GLY A 66 1.86 0.27 -5.13
C GLY A 66 3.15 -0.55 -5.05
N GLY A 67 4.12 -0.27 -5.91
CA GLY A 67 5.42 -0.94 -5.94
C GLY A 67 6.47 -0.25 -5.07
N PHE A 68 7.23 0.67 -5.66
CA PHE A 68 8.36 1.33 -5.01
C PHE A 68 7.97 2.09 -3.73
N GLY A 69 6.91 2.91 -3.77
CA GLY A 69 6.43 3.63 -2.59
C GLY A 69 6.06 2.70 -1.44
N GLN A 70 5.31 1.63 -1.74
CA GLN A 70 4.93 0.64 -0.73
C GLN A 70 6.14 -0.12 -0.16
N LEU A 71 7.13 -0.42 -0.99
CA LEU A 71 8.38 -1.05 -0.55
C LEU A 71 9.15 -0.13 0.42
N VAL A 72 9.24 1.17 0.11
CA VAL A 72 9.84 2.17 1.01
C VAL A 72 9.07 2.22 2.34
N ALA A 73 7.73 2.21 2.31
CA ALA A 73 6.92 2.15 3.53
C ALA A 73 7.23 0.90 4.37
N GLY A 74 7.40 -0.25 3.71
CA GLY A 74 7.79 -1.51 4.35
C GLY A 74 9.15 -1.44 5.03
N ILE A 75 10.16 -0.92 4.33
CA ILE A 75 11.51 -0.73 4.90
C ILE A 75 11.47 0.18 6.13
N LEU A 76 10.74 1.30 6.05
CA LEU A 76 10.61 2.24 7.17
C LEU A 76 9.87 1.61 8.37
N GLU A 77 8.85 0.78 8.13
CA GLU A 77 8.18 0.03 9.19
C GLU A 77 9.09 -1.01 9.86
N LEU A 78 9.95 -1.69 9.07
CA LEU A 78 10.96 -2.62 9.62
C LEU A 78 11.98 -1.87 10.50
N ILE A 79 12.45 -0.69 10.06
CA ILE A 79 13.34 0.17 10.86
C ILE A 79 12.65 0.63 12.16
N ARG A 80 11.34 0.89 12.12
CA ARG A 80 10.54 1.26 13.29
C ARG A 80 10.27 0.08 14.24
N GLY A 81 10.53 -1.15 13.82
CA GLY A 81 10.26 -2.37 14.60
C GLY A 81 8.83 -2.92 14.44
N ALA A 82 8.05 -2.41 13.49
CA ALA A 82 6.72 -2.92 13.19
C ALA A 82 6.79 -4.06 12.17
N THR A 83 7.23 -5.24 12.62
CA THR A 83 7.53 -6.40 11.76
C THR A 83 6.37 -6.81 10.85
N PHE A 84 5.14 -6.84 11.37
CA PHE A 84 3.96 -7.20 10.59
C PHE A 84 3.75 -6.25 9.41
N ALA A 85 3.64 -4.95 9.68
CA ALA A 85 3.40 -3.93 8.66
C ALA A 85 4.57 -3.86 7.67
N GLY A 86 5.81 -3.92 8.17
CA GLY A 86 7.01 -3.92 7.36
C GLY A 86 7.09 -5.11 6.40
N THR A 87 6.75 -6.30 6.88
CA THR A 87 6.71 -7.51 6.04
C THR A 87 5.59 -7.42 5.01
N ALA A 88 4.37 -7.05 5.44
CA ALA A 88 3.22 -6.93 4.55
C ALA A 88 3.47 -5.93 3.42
N PHE A 89 3.89 -4.71 3.75
CA PHE A 89 4.14 -3.68 2.73
C PHE A 89 5.29 -4.02 1.80
N SER A 90 6.36 -4.66 2.29
CA SER A 90 7.47 -5.11 1.43
C SER A 90 7.02 -6.19 0.45
N CYS A 91 6.27 -7.19 0.92
CA CYS A 91 5.74 -8.26 0.06
C CYS A 91 4.79 -7.71 -1.01
N TYR A 92 3.84 -6.85 -0.62
CA TYR A 92 2.91 -6.26 -1.58
C TYR A 92 3.59 -5.26 -2.54
N GLY A 93 4.62 -4.54 -2.09
CA GLY A 93 5.46 -3.71 -2.95
C GLY A 93 6.15 -4.53 -4.04
N CYS A 94 6.79 -5.64 -3.66
CA CYS A 94 7.39 -6.57 -4.62
C CYS A 94 6.36 -7.19 -5.57
N PHE A 95 5.16 -7.53 -5.06
CA PHE A 95 4.06 -8.01 -5.89
C PHE A 95 3.69 -7.01 -6.99
N TRP A 96 3.50 -5.73 -6.65
CA TRP A 96 3.13 -4.72 -7.63
C TRP A 96 4.22 -4.43 -8.65
N LEU A 97 5.50 -4.44 -8.24
CA LEU A 97 6.64 -4.34 -9.15
C LEU A 97 6.71 -5.54 -10.12
N GLY A 98 6.47 -6.75 -9.61
CA GLY A 98 6.39 -7.95 -10.45
C GLY A 98 5.23 -7.91 -11.44
N TRP A 99 4.04 -7.45 -11.00
CA TRP A 99 2.88 -7.28 -11.87
C TRP A 99 3.11 -6.21 -12.95
N PHE A 100 3.73 -5.08 -12.59
CA PHE A 100 4.18 -4.06 -13.54
C PHE A 100 5.11 -4.67 -14.61
N LEU A 101 6.15 -5.40 -14.18
CA LEU A 101 7.12 -5.99 -15.11
C LEU A 101 6.45 -7.00 -16.03
N TRP A 102 5.57 -7.85 -15.49
CA TRP A 102 4.81 -8.80 -16.31
C TRP A 102 3.97 -8.09 -17.38
N LYS A 103 3.23 -7.04 -17.00
CA LYS A 103 2.41 -6.27 -17.95
C LYS A 103 3.25 -5.53 -18.99
N LEU A 104 4.39 -4.98 -18.58
CA LEU A 104 5.31 -4.34 -19.52
C LEU A 104 5.79 -5.35 -20.58
N LEU A 105 6.23 -6.54 -20.15
CA LEU A 105 6.70 -7.60 -21.06
C LEU A 105 5.58 -8.12 -21.97
N GLU A 106 4.35 -8.22 -21.48
CA GLU A 106 3.17 -8.58 -22.27
C GLU A 106 2.92 -7.57 -23.40
N ILE A 107 2.94 -6.27 -23.08
CA ILE A 107 2.73 -5.20 -24.06
C ILE A 107 3.83 -5.22 -25.14
N GLN A 108 5.09 -5.43 -24.76
CA GLN A 108 6.19 -5.51 -25.73
C GLN A 108 6.02 -6.68 -26.70
N LYS A 109 5.55 -7.84 -26.23
CA LYS A 109 5.26 -8.99 -27.10
C LYS A 109 4.16 -8.68 -28.09
N THR A 110 3.08 -8.03 -27.66
CA THR A 110 1.98 -7.65 -28.55
C THR A 110 2.40 -6.69 -29.65
N VAL A 111 3.29 -5.73 -29.36
CA VAL A 111 3.78 -4.76 -30.35
C VAL A 111 4.75 -5.39 -31.36
N ALA A 112 5.47 -6.45 -30.95
CA ALA A 112 6.43 -7.16 -31.79
C ALA A 112 5.82 -8.26 -32.68
N SER A 113 4.51 -8.52 -32.57
CA SER A 113 3.77 -9.56 -33.31
C SER A 113 2.90 -8.93 -34.40
#